data_AF-A0A925J8W5-F1
#
_entry.id   AF-A0A925J8W5-F1
#
_cell.length_a   1.000
_cell.length_b   1.000
_cell.length_c   1.000
_cell.angle_alpha   90.00
_cell.angle_beta   90.00
_cell.angle_gamma   90.00
#
_symmetry.space_group_name_H-M   'P 1'
#
loop_
_entity.id
_entity.type
_entity.pdbx_description
1 polymer ?
#
loop_
_entity_poly.entity_id
_entity_poly.type
_entity_poly.pdbx_seq_one_letter_code
_entity_poly.pdbx_strand_id
1 'polypeptide(L)'
;MQQPMKSLVKLIIVGVFMLGAAALLFNTAAVSNFGSPAFAGSPSAVIAQQTPTPRPTANTAINSANIAANAMNSVTNAMVNASKPAAGDKTIPKEFTLGKDSLSEYGEVPFNHDTHAFKNYSPDGKAVVGCAECHHTDQPKSALKPPLVTSERDVILTMASWRASNQKVNECRFCHFQDGSVPDDKVMPTASYTDAGKTVSKDLNNELAYHINCNTCHDAAVKIRPELKTRAGFAASKDCTICHKSN
;
A
#
# COMPACT_ATOMS: atom_id res chain seq x y z
N MET A 1 31.31 -53.88 55.63
CA MET A 1 30.55 -53.01 56.56
C MET A 1 30.20 -51.73 55.81
N GLN A 2 28.94 -51.60 55.41
CA GLN A 2 28.35 -50.43 54.75
C GLN A 2 27.90 -49.42 55.81
N GLN A 3 28.19 -48.13 55.61
CA GLN A 3 27.38 -47.02 56.13
C GLN A 3 27.38 -45.82 55.15
N PRO A 4 26.32 -44.98 55.16
CA PRO A 4 25.77 -44.41 53.94
C PRO A 4 25.95 -42.89 53.79
N MET A 5 26.33 -42.45 52.58
CA MET A 5 26.25 -41.06 52.14
C MET A 5 24.80 -40.69 51.76
N LYS A 6 24.01 -40.15 52.70
CA LYS A 6 22.67 -39.61 52.40
C LYS A 6 22.43 -38.18 52.91
N SER A 7 23.44 -37.50 53.45
CA SER A 7 23.22 -36.20 54.12
C SER A 7 23.81 -34.97 53.42
N LEU A 8 24.43 -35.10 52.25
CA LEU A 8 25.11 -33.95 51.60
C LEU A 8 24.27 -33.23 50.53
N VAL A 9 23.15 -33.82 50.06
CA VAL A 9 22.33 -33.24 48.98
C VAL A 9 21.29 -32.23 49.50
N LYS A 10 20.97 -32.23 50.80
CA LYS A 10 19.97 -31.31 51.37
C LYS A 10 20.50 -29.93 51.77
N LEU A 11 21.82 -29.69 51.71
CA LEU A 11 22.40 -28.41 52.11
C LEU A 11 22.53 -27.37 50.98
N ILE A 12 22.34 -27.78 49.71
CA ILE A 12 22.51 -26.88 48.55
C ILE A 12 21.16 -26.21 48.16
N ILE A 13 20.03 -26.81 48.50
CA ILE A 13 18.70 -26.32 48.06
C ILE A 13 18.19 -25.15 48.94
N VAL A 14 18.72 -24.97 50.16
CA VAL A 14 18.29 -23.88 51.07
C VAL A 14 19.11 -22.58 50.87
N GLY A 15 20.25 -22.63 50.19
CA GLY A 15 21.13 -21.46 49.97
C GLY A 15 20.70 -20.53 48.84
N VAL A 16 19.85 -20.97 47.91
CA VAL A 16 19.47 -20.17 46.72
C VAL A 16 18.19 -19.35 46.95
N PHE A 17 17.39 -19.67 47.97
CA PHE A 17 16.15 -18.93 48.27
C PHE A 17 16.32 -17.78 49.29
N MET A 18 17.50 -17.62 49.89
CA MET A 18 17.82 -16.54 50.84
C MET A 18 18.74 -15.46 50.24
N LEU A 19 18.69 -15.26 48.92
CA LEU A 19 19.25 -14.09 48.24
C LEU A 19 18.18 -13.24 47.52
N GLY A 20 16.89 -13.50 47.78
CA GLY A 20 15.75 -12.88 47.09
C GLY A 20 14.89 -11.93 47.95
N ALA A 21 15.30 -11.58 49.17
CA ALA A 21 14.45 -10.84 50.11
C ALA A 21 15.14 -9.69 50.87
N ALA A 22 16.20 -9.10 50.31
CA ALA A 22 16.90 -7.96 50.93
C ALA A 22 17.32 -6.88 49.92
N ALA A 23 16.45 -6.55 48.96
CA ALA A 23 16.63 -5.42 48.04
C ALA A 23 15.35 -4.59 47.85
N LEU A 24 14.44 -4.63 48.84
CA LEU A 24 13.31 -3.72 48.96
C LEU A 24 13.54 -2.92 50.23
N LEU A 25 14.03 -1.68 50.08
CA LEU A 25 13.92 -0.50 50.94
C LEU A 25 15.11 0.43 50.62
N PHE A 26 14.83 1.72 50.44
CA PHE A 26 15.70 2.82 50.00
C PHE A 26 15.78 3.08 48.48
N ASN A 27 14.77 3.75 47.93
CA ASN A 27 14.99 5.08 47.32
C ASN A 27 13.66 5.75 46.93
N THR A 28 13.17 6.61 47.82
CA THR A 28 12.27 7.71 47.49
C THR A 28 13.09 8.98 47.47
N ALA A 29 13.38 9.52 46.27
CA ALA A 29 13.52 10.95 45.95
C ALA A 29 14.37 11.13 44.68
N ALA A 30 13.70 11.23 43.53
CA ALA A 30 14.16 12.06 42.41
C ALA A 30 13.03 12.15 41.38
N VAL A 31 12.36 13.29 41.41
CA VAL A 31 11.41 13.74 40.41
C VAL A 31 12.22 14.21 39.21
N SER A 32 12.13 13.52 38.07
CA SER A 32 12.39 14.13 36.75
C SER A 32 12.04 13.15 35.63
N ASN A 33 10.95 13.47 34.93
CA ASN A 33 10.63 13.16 33.54
C ASN A 33 11.46 12.08 32.84
N PHE A 34 10.90 10.88 32.71
CA PHE A 34 11.23 9.98 31.62
C PHE A 34 9.97 9.67 30.82
N GLY A 35 9.89 10.32 29.67
CA GLY A 35 8.90 10.04 28.64
C GLY A 35 9.07 8.62 28.10
N SER A 36 7.94 8.06 27.67
CA SER A 36 7.84 6.80 26.95
C SER A 36 8.86 6.71 25.81
N PRO A 37 9.39 5.52 25.48
CA PRO A 37 10.21 5.36 24.30
C PRO A 37 9.34 5.66 23.08
N ALA A 38 9.67 6.76 22.41
CA ALA A 38 9.12 7.08 21.11
C ALA A 38 9.44 5.92 20.16
N PHE A 39 8.38 5.33 19.62
CA PHE A 39 8.43 4.56 18.39
C PHE A 39 9.25 5.36 17.38
N ALA A 40 10.35 4.79 16.88
CA ALA A 40 11.22 5.43 15.92
C ALA A 40 10.37 5.82 14.69
N GLY A 41 10.10 7.12 14.57
CA GLY A 41 9.35 7.66 13.47
C GLY A 41 10.06 7.35 12.16
N SER A 42 9.30 6.80 11.21
CA SER A 42 9.64 6.86 9.79
C SER A 42 10.06 8.29 9.44
N PRO A 43 11.14 8.49 8.66
CA PRO A 43 11.65 9.82 8.37
C PRO A 43 10.55 10.63 7.66
N SER A 44 10.00 11.60 8.39
CA SER A 44 9.17 12.64 7.78
C SER A 44 10.12 13.53 6.98
N ALA A 45 9.97 13.49 5.66
CA ALA A 45 10.65 14.40 4.75
C ALA A 45 10.34 15.85 5.15
N VAL A 46 11.34 16.56 5.66
CA VAL A 46 11.31 18.02 5.78
C VAL A 46 11.60 18.56 4.39
N ILE A 47 10.60 19.17 3.76
CA ILE A 47 10.79 19.97 2.55
C ILE A 47 11.44 21.28 2.98
N ALA A 48 12.78 21.32 2.95
CA ALA A 48 13.49 22.58 2.91
C ALA A 48 13.23 23.24 1.54
N GLN A 49 12.56 24.39 1.56
CA GLN A 49 12.46 25.26 0.39
C GLN A 49 13.86 25.69 -0.03
N GLN A 50 14.36 25.09 -1.11
CA GLN A 50 15.35 25.72 -1.95
C GLN A 50 14.68 26.03 -3.29
N THR A 51 14.68 27.31 -3.65
CA THR A 51 14.23 27.82 -4.95
C THR A 51 15.06 27.14 -6.06
N PRO A 52 14.47 26.30 -6.93
CA PRO A 52 15.20 25.74 -8.05
C PRO A 52 14.91 26.54 -9.34
N THR A 53 16.00 26.88 -10.02
CA THR A 53 16.03 27.23 -11.44
C THR A 53 15.38 26.11 -12.27
N PRO A 54 14.64 26.42 -13.36
CA PRO A 54 13.73 25.46 -13.98
C PRO A 54 14.49 24.42 -14.81
N ARG A 55 14.37 23.15 -14.41
CA ARG A 55 14.69 21.98 -15.24
C ARG A 55 13.40 21.16 -15.41
N PRO A 56 13.02 20.76 -16.65
CA PRO A 56 11.72 20.14 -16.88
C PRO A 56 11.68 18.72 -16.27
N THR A 57 10.72 18.50 -15.36
CA THR A 57 10.46 17.22 -14.70
C THR A 57 9.68 16.26 -15.61
N ALA A 58 10.35 15.20 -16.06
CA ALA A 58 9.78 14.16 -16.92
C ALA A 58 8.62 13.36 -16.28
N ASN A 59 8.48 13.37 -14.94
CA ASN A 59 7.36 12.72 -14.22
C ASN A 59 6.11 13.59 -14.11
N THR A 60 6.21 14.91 -14.30
CA THR A 60 5.03 15.77 -14.42
C THR A 60 4.33 15.54 -15.76
N ALA A 61 5.10 15.25 -16.83
CA ALA A 61 4.56 15.03 -18.17
C ALA A 61 3.72 13.74 -18.31
N ILE A 62 3.98 12.68 -17.55
CA ILE A 62 3.16 11.45 -17.57
C ILE A 62 1.81 11.69 -16.88
N ASN A 63 1.83 12.38 -15.72
CA ASN A 63 0.59 12.79 -15.07
C ASN A 63 -0.16 13.83 -15.91
N SER A 64 0.50 14.78 -16.57
CA SER A 64 -0.15 15.78 -17.43
C SER A 64 -0.70 15.20 -18.74
N ALA A 65 -0.03 14.21 -19.34
CA ALA A 65 -0.54 13.49 -20.51
C ALA A 65 -1.74 12.59 -20.14
N ASN A 66 -1.69 11.93 -18.98
CA ASN A 66 -2.82 11.18 -18.45
C ASN A 66 -3.96 12.10 -18.00
N ILE A 67 -3.68 13.29 -17.46
CA ILE A 67 -4.68 14.32 -17.13
C ILE A 67 -5.31 14.88 -18.42
N ALA A 68 -4.56 15.07 -19.51
CA ALA A 68 -5.10 15.55 -20.79
C ALA A 68 -5.95 14.46 -21.50
N ALA A 69 -5.49 13.20 -21.48
CA ALA A 69 -6.28 12.05 -21.95
C ALA A 69 -7.52 11.81 -21.07
N ASN A 70 -7.40 11.98 -19.75
CA ASN A 70 -8.52 11.93 -18.81
C ASN A 70 -9.43 13.16 -18.91
N ALA A 71 -8.95 14.33 -19.31
CA ALA A 71 -9.80 15.50 -19.54
C ALA A 71 -10.69 15.27 -20.77
N MET A 72 -10.16 14.68 -21.84
CA MET A 72 -10.96 14.27 -22.99
C MET A 72 -11.92 13.11 -22.67
N ASN A 73 -11.54 12.17 -21.78
CA ASN A 73 -12.44 11.12 -21.29
C ASN A 73 -13.42 11.60 -20.20
N SER A 74 -13.13 12.68 -19.49
CA SER A 74 -13.98 13.26 -18.44
C SER A 74 -15.11 14.07 -19.06
N VAL A 75 -14.88 14.73 -20.20
CA VAL A 75 -15.95 15.41 -20.96
C VAL A 75 -16.93 14.41 -21.58
N THR A 76 -16.50 13.20 -21.93
CA THR A 76 -17.39 12.12 -22.40
C THR A 76 -18.04 11.31 -21.27
N ASN A 77 -17.40 11.20 -20.09
CA ASN A 77 -17.96 10.50 -18.93
C ASN A 77 -18.85 11.39 -18.03
N ALA A 78 -18.75 12.73 -18.12
CA ALA A 78 -19.56 13.66 -17.30
C ALA A 78 -21.07 13.62 -17.59
N MET A 79 -21.51 12.92 -18.65
CA MET A 79 -22.93 12.76 -18.98
C MET A 79 -23.52 11.38 -18.66
N VAL A 80 -22.74 10.46 -18.08
CA VAL A 80 -23.27 9.15 -17.69
C VAL A 80 -23.19 9.03 -16.18
N ASN A 81 -24.28 9.44 -15.51
CA ASN A 81 -24.65 8.84 -14.24
C ASN A 81 -24.89 7.35 -14.55
N ALA A 82 -23.81 6.56 -14.56
CA ALA A 82 -23.80 5.20 -15.06
C ALA A 82 -24.50 4.30 -14.05
N SER A 83 -25.84 4.38 -14.03
CA SER A 83 -26.69 3.27 -13.63
C SER A 83 -26.13 2.01 -14.28
N LYS A 84 -25.79 1.01 -13.47
CA LYS A 84 -25.24 -0.30 -13.87
C LYS A 84 -25.93 -0.79 -15.15
N PRO A 85 -25.33 -0.62 -16.35
CA PRO A 85 -25.93 -1.11 -17.58
C PRO A 85 -25.63 -2.60 -17.69
N ALA A 86 -26.55 -3.37 -18.28
CA ALA A 86 -26.43 -4.80 -18.49
C ALA A 86 -25.20 -5.12 -19.36
N ALA A 87 -24.06 -5.36 -18.72
CA ALA A 87 -23.01 -6.17 -19.30
C ALA A 87 -23.61 -7.57 -19.43
N GLY A 88 -23.76 -8.10 -20.66
CA GLY A 88 -24.12 -9.52 -20.79
C GLY A 88 -23.12 -10.33 -19.97
N ASP A 89 -23.60 -11.15 -19.02
CA ASP A 89 -22.97 -12.03 -18.01
C ASP A 89 -21.65 -11.62 -17.31
N LYS A 90 -20.85 -10.70 -17.86
CA LYS A 90 -19.61 -10.16 -17.30
C LYS A 90 -19.96 -9.25 -16.14
N THR A 91 -19.51 -9.63 -14.96
CA THR A 91 -19.65 -8.84 -13.74
C THR A 91 -18.27 -8.47 -13.22
N ILE A 92 -18.16 -7.25 -12.70
CA ILE A 92 -17.00 -6.83 -11.94
C ILE A 92 -17.20 -7.32 -10.50
N PRO A 93 -16.25 -8.08 -9.91
CA PRO A 93 -16.35 -8.51 -8.52
C PRO A 93 -16.53 -7.29 -7.61
N LYS A 94 -17.64 -7.22 -6.88
CA LYS A 94 -17.97 -6.07 -6.03
C LYS A 94 -16.95 -5.90 -4.90
N GLU A 95 -16.70 -6.99 -4.19
CA GLU A 95 -15.85 -7.05 -3.02
C GLU A 95 -14.96 -8.28 -3.14
N PHE A 96 -13.69 -8.11 -2.82
CA PHE A 96 -12.72 -9.19 -2.74
C PHE A 96 -11.59 -8.82 -1.80
N THR A 97 -10.86 -9.82 -1.35
CA THR A 97 -9.74 -9.63 -0.43
C THR A 97 -8.43 -9.59 -1.21
N LEU A 98 -7.65 -8.54 -1.00
CA LEU A 98 -6.26 -8.43 -1.43
C LEU A 98 -5.32 -9.01 -0.36
N GLY A 99 -4.20 -9.57 -0.80
CA GLY A 99 -3.16 -10.07 0.11
C GLY A 99 -3.61 -11.23 1.00
N LYS A 100 -4.40 -12.17 0.47
CA LYS A 100 -4.86 -13.37 1.21
C LYS A 100 -3.74 -14.25 1.78
N ASP A 101 -2.55 -14.07 1.25
CA ASP A 101 -1.29 -14.74 1.59
C ASP A 101 -0.24 -13.73 2.09
N SER A 102 -0.69 -12.55 2.51
CA SER A 102 0.17 -11.55 3.12
C SER A 102 0.88 -12.16 4.32
N LEU A 103 2.21 -12.03 4.34
CA LEU A 103 3.04 -12.39 5.49
C LEU A 103 3.19 -11.22 6.47
N SER A 104 2.57 -10.07 6.15
CA SER A 104 2.56 -8.89 6.99
C SER A 104 1.69 -9.10 8.25
N GLU A 105 2.16 -8.56 9.37
CA GLU A 105 1.41 -8.48 10.63
C GLU A 105 0.08 -7.72 10.52
N TYR A 106 -0.10 -6.89 9.49
CA TYR A 106 -1.33 -6.16 9.24
C TYR A 106 -2.41 -7.02 8.55
N GLY A 107 -2.08 -8.19 8.03
CA GLY A 107 -3.07 -9.10 7.47
C GLY A 107 -3.71 -8.63 6.15
N GLU A 108 -4.90 -9.17 5.88
CA GLU A 108 -5.61 -9.04 4.61
C GLU A 108 -6.32 -7.67 4.44
N VAL A 109 -6.49 -7.25 3.19
CA VAL A 109 -7.17 -5.98 2.84
C VAL A 109 -8.49 -6.25 2.10
N PRO A 110 -9.67 -6.03 2.73
CA PRO A 110 -10.93 -6.05 2.01
C PRO A 110 -10.98 -4.87 1.02
N PHE A 111 -11.17 -5.17 -0.26
CA PHE A 111 -11.28 -4.17 -1.31
C PHE A 111 -12.69 -4.17 -1.91
N ASN A 112 -13.26 -2.98 -2.08
CA ASN A 112 -14.55 -2.77 -2.72
C ASN A 112 -14.33 -2.14 -4.11
N HIS A 113 -14.33 -2.94 -5.15
CA HIS A 113 -14.11 -2.47 -6.51
C HIS A 113 -15.31 -1.69 -7.06
N ASP A 114 -16.53 -1.98 -6.57
CA ASP A 114 -17.74 -1.26 -6.99
C ASP A 114 -17.66 0.23 -6.64
N THR A 115 -17.17 0.57 -5.44
CA THR A 115 -17.00 1.97 -5.04
C THR A 115 -15.92 2.69 -5.84
N HIS A 116 -14.87 1.98 -6.28
CA HIS A 116 -13.77 2.60 -7.03
C HIS A 116 -14.09 2.73 -8.52
N ALA A 117 -14.79 1.75 -9.11
CA ALA A 117 -15.06 1.73 -10.55
C ALA A 117 -16.35 2.46 -10.96
N PHE A 118 -17.34 2.60 -10.06
CA PHE A 118 -18.66 3.11 -10.43
C PHE A 118 -19.13 4.34 -9.63
N LYS A 119 -18.44 4.73 -8.55
CA LYS A 119 -18.76 5.95 -7.81
C LYS A 119 -17.73 7.04 -8.09
N ASN A 120 -18.08 8.29 -7.78
CA ASN A 120 -17.23 9.45 -8.00
C ASN A 120 -16.08 9.52 -6.98
N TYR A 121 -15.15 8.58 -7.08
CA TYR A 121 -14.06 8.35 -6.12
C TYR A 121 -12.70 8.81 -6.68
N SER A 122 -12.69 9.58 -7.78
CA SER A 122 -11.51 10.36 -8.16
C SER A 122 -11.00 11.21 -6.99
N PRO A 123 -9.72 11.63 -6.99
CA PRO A 123 -9.16 12.44 -5.91
C PRO A 123 -9.98 13.70 -5.59
N ASP A 124 -10.60 14.34 -6.58
CA ASP A 124 -11.47 15.50 -6.39
C ASP A 124 -12.96 15.16 -6.13
N GLY A 125 -13.34 13.88 -6.23
CA GLY A 125 -14.69 13.40 -6.00
C GLY A 125 -15.70 13.71 -7.12
N LYS A 126 -15.22 14.06 -8.31
CA LYS A 126 -16.08 14.50 -9.43
C LYS A 126 -16.26 13.47 -10.53
N ALA A 127 -15.42 12.43 -10.56
CA ALA A 127 -15.43 11.42 -11.60
C ALA A 127 -15.20 10.02 -11.03
N VAL A 128 -15.58 9.01 -11.80
CA VAL A 128 -15.18 7.62 -11.55
C VAL A 128 -13.68 7.46 -11.76
N VAL A 129 -13.06 6.52 -11.04
CA VAL A 129 -11.66 6.15 -11.28
C VAL A 129 -11.59 5.38 -12.61
N GLY A 130 -10.77 5.82 -13.54
CA GLY A 130 -10.57 5.13 -14.81
C GLY A 130 -9.97 3.74 -14.60
N CYS A 131 -10.37 2.73 -15.40
CA CYS A 131 -9.89 1.37 -15.23
C CYS A 131 -8.35 1.28 -15.34
N ALA A 132 -7.75 2.02 -16.28
CA ALA A 132 -6.31 2.10 -16.47
C ALA A 132 -5.58 2.92 -15.38
N GLU A 133 -6.27 3.56 -14.44
CA GLU A 133 -5.62 4.19 -13.29
C GLU A 133 -5.13 3.15 -12.29
N CYS A 134 -5.84 2.02 -12.15
CA CYS A 134 -5.41 0.88 -11.33
C CYS A 134 -4.77 -0.23 -12.18
N HIS A 135 -5.38 -0.58 -13.32
CA HIS A 135 -4.85 -1.57 -14.27
C HIS A 135 -3.96 -0.88 -15.30
N HIS A 136 -2.93 -0.20 -14.83
CA HIS A 136 -2.13 0.71 -15.66
C HIS A 136 -1.28 0.03 -16.74
N THR A 137 -1.16 -1.31 -16.70
CA THR A 137 -0.56 -2.11 -17.77
C THR A 137 -1.59 -2.62 -18.77
N ASP A 138 -2.89 -2.51 -18.51
CA ASP A 138 -3.95 -2.86 -19.45
C ASP A 138 -4.23 -1.70 -20.41
N GLN A 139 -3.22 -1.34 -21.21
CA GLN A 139 -3.31 -0.31 -22.24
C GLN A 139 -2.30 -0.58 -23.39
N PRO A 140 -2.40 0.09 -24.55
CA PRO A 140 -1.53 -0.20 -25.69
C PRO A 140 -0.06 -0.07 -25.36
N LYS A 141 0.78 -0.92 -25.97
CA LYS A 141 2.25 -0.87 -25.78
C LYS A 141 2.83 0.53 -26.05
N SER A 142 2.24 1.28 -26.98
CA SER A 142 2.63 2.66 -27.29
C SER A 142 2.36 3.67 -26.17
N ALA A 143 1.44 3.36 -25.23
CA ALA A 143 1.16 4.16 -24.04
C ALA A 143 2.04 3.77 -22.84
N LEU A 144 2.83 2.70 -22.97
CA LEU A 144 3.64 2.13 -21.90
C LEU A 144 5.12 2.43 -22.12
N LYS A 145 5.85 2.61 -21.02
CA LYS A 145 7.31 2.76 -21.02
C LYS A 145 7.94 1.54 -20.38
N PRO A 146 9.16 1.14 -20.77
CA PRO A 146 9.88 0.09 -20.06
C PRO A 146 9.94 0.35 -18.55
N PRO A 147 9.80 -0.69 -17.69
CA PRO A 147 9.62 -2.11 -18.01
C PRO A 147 8.16 -2.53 -18.28
N LEU A 148 7.22 -1.58 -18.28
CA LEU A 148 5.77 -1.84 -18.29
C LEU A 148 5.20 -2.21 -19.67
N VAL A 149 6.04 -2.40 -20.69
CA VAL A 149 5.61 -2.76 -22.07
C VAL A 149 5.24 -4.25 -22.15
N THR A 150 4.41 -4.70 -21.22
CA THR A 150 3.97 -6.10 -21.05
C THR A 150 2.55 -6.32 -21.53
N SER A 151 1.81 -5.26 -21.89
CA SER A 151 0.43 -5.37 -22.33
C SER A 151 0.27 -6.03 -23.69
N GLU A 152 -0.83 -6.76 -23.82
CA GLU A 152 -1.30 -7.32 -25.09
C GLU A 152 -2.53 -6.56 -25.63
N ARG A 153 -2.92 -5.43 -25.01
CA ARG A 153 -4.10 -4.69 -25.44
C ARG A 153 -3.81 -3.79 -26.64
N ASP A 154 -4.75 -3.75 -27.58
CA ASP A 154 -4.70 -2.81 -28.72
C ASP A 154 -5.29 -1.43 -28.37
N VAL A 155 -6.14 -1.37 -27.34
CA VAL A 155 -6.82 -0.14 -26.87
C VAL A 155 -6.74 -0.02 -25.36
N ILE A 156 -6.84 1.22 -24.85
CA ILE A 156 -6.83 1.50 -23.42
C ILE A 156 -8.02 0.84 -22.72
N LEU A 157 -7.76 0.22 -21.56
CA LEU A 157 -8.83 -0.34 -20.74
C LEU A 157 -9.75 0.76 -20.22
N THR A 158 -10.96 0.74 -20.75
CA THR A 158 -12.14 1.50 -20.33
C THR A 158 -13.29 0.54 -20.07
N MET A 159 -14.32 1.01 -19.37
CA MET A 159 -15.55 0.24 -19.17
C MET A 159 -16.17 -0.24 -20.50
N ALA A 160 -16.13 0.60 -21.54
CA ALA A 160 -16.61 0.25 -22.87
C ALA A 160 -15.77 -0.88 -23.51
N SER A 161 -14.44 -0.73 -23.52
CA SER A 161 -13.55 -1.75 -24.09
C SER A 161 -13.60 -3.08 -23.32
N TRP A 162 -13.78 -3.04 -22.00
CA TRP A 162 -13.90 -4.24 -21.17
C TRP A 162 -15.15 -5.03 -21.50
N ARG A 163 -16.30 -4.36 -21.69
CA ARG A 163 -17.54 -5.02 -22.10
C ARG A 163 -17.41 -5.67 -23.47
N ALA A 164 -16.76 -4.97 -24.41
CA ALA A 164 -16.59 -5.40 -25.79
C ALA A 164 -15.51 -6.49 -25.98
N SER A 165 -14.59 -6.67 -25.03
CA SER A 165 -13.45 -7.59 -25.15
C SER A 165 -13.60 -8.83 -24.26
N ASN A 166 -13.12 -9.98 -24.72
CA ASN A 166 -12.98 -11.19 -23.89
C ASN A 166 -11.61 -11.30 -23.22
N GLN A 167 -10.74 -10.32 -23.42
CA GLN A 167 -9.42 -10.27 -22.81
C GLN A 167 -9.54 -10.02 -21.30
N LYS A 168 -8.91 -10.90 -20.52
CA LYS A 168 -8.84 -10.77 -19.07
C LYS A 168 -8.14 -9.47 -18.67
N VAL A 169 -8.60 -8.88 -17.57
CA VAL A 169 -7.94 -7.75 -16.93
C VAL A 169 -6.92 -8.33 -15.96
N ASN A 170 -5.68 -7.84 -16.01
CA ASN A 170 -4.61 -8.38 -15.19
C ASN A 170 -4.70 -7.82 -13.78
N GLU A 171 -4.55 -8.70 -12.79
CA GLU A 171 -4.41 -8.32 -11.38
C GLU A 171 -2.98 -7.83 -11.11
N CYS A 172 -2.78 -7.05 -10.05
CA CYS A 172 -1.46 -6.52 -9.69
C CYS A 172 -0.41 -7.63 -9.58
N ARG A 173 -0.79 -8.79 -9.04
CA ARG A 173 0.08 -9.96 -8.83
C ARG A 173 0.52 -10.68 -10.09
N PHE A 174 -0.05 -10.34 -11.24
CA PHE A 174 0.42 -10.85 -12.53
C PHE A 174 1.86 -10.38 -12.82
N CYS A 175 2.23 -9.19 -12.34
CA CYS A 175 3.58 -8.62 -12.46
C CYS A 175 4.27 -8.42 -11.11
N HIS A 176 3.51 -8.02 -10.09
CA HIS A 176 4.02 -7.68 -8.76
C HIS A 176 3.88 -8.89 -7.86
N PHE A 177 4.87 -9.78 -7.88
CA PHE A 177 4.84 -11.01 -7.09
C PHE A 177 5.04 -10.71 -5.60
N GLN A 178 4.77 -11.69 -4.77
CA GLN A 178 5.23 -11.66 -3.39
C GLN A 178 6.74 -11.93 -3.34
N ASP A 179 7.42 -11.39 -2.33
CA ASP A 179 8.85 -11.63 -2.16
C ASP A 179 9.17 -13.12 -2.10
N GLY A 180 10.20 -13.52 -2.83
CA GLY A 180 10.59 -14.93 -2.98
C GLY A 180 9.65 -15.79 -3.81
N SER A 181 8.59 -15.22 -4.41
CA SER A 181 7.58 -15.95 -5.19
C SER A 181 7.56 -15.58 -6.67
N VAL A 182 8.67 -15.08 -7.20
CA VAL A 182 8.83 -14.76 -8.62
C VAL A 182 9.00 -16.07 -9.41
N PRO A 183 8.15 -16.39 -10.39
CA PRO A 183 8.36 -17.57 -11.24
C PRO A 183 9.67 -17.50 -12.03
N ASP A 184 10.27 -18.66 -12.32
CA ASP A 184 11.58 -18.77 -13.00
C ASP A 184 11.63 -18.04 -14.36
N ASP A 185 10.48 -17.93 -15.06
CA ASP A 185 10.35 -17.27 -16.37
C ASP A 185 9.95 -15.79 -16.27
N LYS A 186 9.92 -15.21 -15.06
CA LYS A 186 9.47 -13.84 -14.79
C LYS A 186 10.54 -13.03 -14.06
N VAL A 187 10.39 -11.72 -14.11
CA VAL A 187 11.24 -10.77 -13.39
C VAL A 187 10.34 -9.81 -12.62
N MET A 188 10.69 -9.56 -11.35
CA MET A 188 10.02 -8.56 -10.55
C MET A 188 10.25 -7.17 -11.16
N PRO A 189 9.20 -6.36 -11.39
CA PRO A 189 9.37 -4.96 -11.76
C PRO A 189 10.20 -4.22 -10.71
N THR A 190 11.04 -3.29 -11.14
CA THR A 190 11.79 -2.41 -10.22
C THR A 190 11.37 -0.96 -10.41
N ALA A 191 11.46 -0.19 -9.33
CA ALA A 191 11.20 1.24 -9.34
C ALA A 191 12.39 1.99 -8.71
N SER A 192 12.75 3.11 -9.32
CA SER A 192 13.82 3.98 -8.84
C SER A 192 13.29 5.08 -7.93
N TYR A 193 13.89 5.22 -6.76
CA TYR A 193 13.54 6.23 -5.75
C TYR A 193 14.78 7.02 -5.35
N THR A 194 14.59 8.24 -4.87
CA THR A 194 15.65 9.00 -4.22
C THR A 194 15.62 8.72 -2.72
N ASP A 195 16.67 8.09 -2.21
CA ASP A 195 16.87 7.83 -0.78
C ASP A 195 18.19 8.46 -0.34
N ALA A 196 18.14 9.32 0.68
CA ALA A 196 19.29 10.11 1.15
C ALA A 196 20.09 10.82 0.03
N GLY A 197 19.39 11.31 -1.01
CA GLY A 197 20.01 12.00 -2.15
C GLY A 197 20.63 11.07 -3.20
N LYS A 198 20.50 9.75 -3.08
CA LYS A 198 20.97 8.76 -4.05
C LYS A 198 19.79 8.07 -4.73
N THR A 199 19.92 7.79 -6.03
CA THR A 199 18.95 6.94 -6.73
C THR A 199 19.18 5.49 -6.33
N VAL A 200 18.16 4.88 -5.71
CA VAL A 200 18.11 3.45 -5.36
C VAL A 200 17.03 2.79 -6.20
N SER A 201 17.33 1.62 -6.75
CA SER A 201 16.33 0.76 -7.38
C SER A 201 15.83 -0.24 -6.36
N LYS A 202 14.52 -0.39 -6.22
CA LYS A 202 13.90 -1.39 -5.35
C LYS A 202 12.90 -2.21 -6.14
N ASP A 203 12.82 -3.48 -5.79
CA ASP A 203 11.78 -4.37 -6.28
C ASP A 203 10.41 -3.80 -5.91
N LEU A 204 9.52 -3.78 -6.90
CA LEU A 204 8.14 -3.38 -6.78
C LEU A 204 7.31 -4.65 -6.68
N ASN A 205 7.38 -5.28 -5.50
CA ASN A 205 6.56 -6.44 -5.15
C ASN A 205 5.08 -6.06 -4.98
N ASN A 206 4.22 -7.04 -4.72
CA ASN A 206 2.78 -6.84 -4.53
C ASN A 206 2.48 -5.82 -3.42
N GLU A 207 3.13 -5.94 -2.26
CA GLU A 207 2.88 -5.07 -1.11
C GLU A 207 3.19 -3.61 -1.45
N LEU A 208 4.36 -3.35 -2.02
CA LEU A 208 4.75 -2.00 -2.41
C LEU A 208 3.87 -1.46 -3.53
N ALA A 209 3.49 -2.29 -4.51
CA ALA A 209 2.59 -1.88 -5.60
C ALA A 209 1.20 -1.48 -5.09
N TYR A 210 0.61 -2.26 -4.19
CA TYR A 210 -0.68 -1.92 -3.57
C TYR A 210 -0.59 -0.62 -2.76
N HIS A 211 0.43 -0.50 -1.90
CA HIS A 211 0.59 0.72 -1.08
C HIS A 211 0.77 1.95 -1.96
N ILE A 212 1.68 1.92 -2.95
CA ILE A 212 1.89 3.07 -3.82
C ILE A 212 0.59 3.46 -4.53
N ASN A 213 -0.13 2.49 -5.12
CA ASN A 213 -1.32 2.79 -5.90
C ASN A 213 -2.46 3.34 -5.03
N CYS A 214 -2.79 2.65 -3.93
CA CYS A 214 -3.86 3.04 -3.03
C CYS A 214 -3.55 4.38 -2.34
N ASN A 215 -2.36 4.49 -1.75
CA ASN A 215 -1.97 5.66 -0.98
C ASN A 215 -1.84 6.91 -1.84
N THR A 216 -1.33 6.79 -3.07
CA THR A 216 -1.20 7.95 -3.95
C THR A 216 -2.56 8.59 -4.23
N CYS A 217 -3.58 7.78 -4.54
CA CYS A 217 -4.93 8.29 -4.79
C CYS A 217 -5.57 8.86 -3.52
N HIS A 218 -5.45 8.15 -2.39
CA HIS A 218 -6.05 8.57 -1.13
C HIS A 218 -5.40 9.84 -0.55
N ASP A 219 -4.08 9.95 -0.60
CA ASP A 219 -3.37 11.15 -0.15
C ASP A 219 -3.67 12.34 -1.05
N ALA A 220 -3.77 12.12 -2.37
CA ALA A 220 -4.23 13.16 -3.29
C ALA A 220 -5.66 13.60 -2.96
N ALA A 221 -6.55 12.65 -2.62
CA ALA A 221 -7.91 12.96 -2.21
C ALA A 221 -7.93 13.81 -0.94
N VAL A 222 -7.17 13.47 0.09
CA VAL A 222 -7.05 14.26 1.34
C VAL A 222 -6.44 15.63 1.10
N LYS A 223 -5.46 15.73 0.20
CA LYS A 223 -4.84 17.01 -0.15
C LYS A 223 -5.84 17.97 -0.79
N ILE A 224 -6.73 17.46 -1.64
CA ILE A 224 -7.75 18.25 -2.35
C ILE A 224 -8.99 18.47 -1.47
N ARG A 225 -9.35 17.48 -0.65
CA ARG A 225 -10.55 17.41 0.20
C ARG A 225 -10.16 17.07 1.65
N PRO A 226 -9.63 18.06 2.41
CA PRO A 226 -9.13 17.82 3.76
C PRO A 226 -10.19 17.26 4.73
N GLU A 227 -11.47 17.47 4.46
CA GLU A 227 -12.60 16.93 5.23
C GLU A 227 -12.66 15.40 5.21
N LEU A 228 -11.98 14.73 4.27
CA LEU A 228 -11.91 13.27 4.22
C LEU A 228 -11.11 12.65 5.39
N LYS A 229 -10.20 13.41 6.02
CA LYS A 229 -9.35 12.90 7.11
C LYS A 229 -10.15 12.36 8.30
N THR A 230 -11.34 12.90 8.54
CA THR A 230 -12.21 12.51 9.65
C THR A 230 -13.38 11.64 9.20
N ARG A 231 -13.48 11.33 7.90
CA ARG A 231 -14.57 10.53 7.35
C ARG A 231 -14.37 9.06 7.72
N ALA A 232 -15.36 8.48 8.39
CA ALA A 232 -15.36 7.06 8.72
C ALA A 232 -15.19 6.20 7.46
N GLY A 233 -14.25 5.25 7.52
CA GLY A 233 -13.93 4.33 6.42
C GLY A 233 -13.05 4.91 5.31
N PHE A 234 -12.61 6.16 5.42
CA PHE A 234 -11.57 6.73 4.56
C PHE A 234 -10.20 6.56 5.23
N ALA A 235 -9.16 6.22 4.46
CA ALA A 235 -7.80 6.00 4.95
C ALA A 235 -6.80 6.85 4.15
N ALA A 236 -5.90 7.58 4.80
CA ALA A 236 -4.69 8.11 4.19
C ALA A 236 -3.50 7.15 4.42
N SER A 237 -2.33 7.45 3.85
CA SER A 237 -1.10 6.64 4.00
C SER A 237 -0.71 6.25 5.43
N LYS A 238 -1.20 6.98 6.45
CA LYS A 238 -0.84 6.77 7.85
C LYS A 238 -1.89 5.98 8.63
N ASP A 239 -3.02 5.65 8.00
CA ASP A 239 -4.16 5.03 8.66
C ASP A 239 -4.22 3.51 8.37
N CYS A 240 -3.14 2.79 8.73
CA CYS A 240 -2.93 1.40 8.33
C CYS A 240 -4.12 0.48 8.64
N THR A 241 -4.71 0.61 9.83
CA THR A 241 -5.78 -0.25 10.35
C THR A 241 -7.16 0.02 9.72
N ILE A 242 -7.31 1.08 8.91
CA ILE A 242 -8.56 1.32 8.19
C ILE A 242 -8.64 0.44 6.94
N CYS A 243 -7.51 0.20 6.28
CA CYS A 243 -7.44 -0.69 5.11
C CYS A 243 -7.22 -2.15 5.52
N HIS A 244 -6.38 -2.39 6.52
CA HIS A 244 -6.01 -3.72 6.95
C HIS A 244 -6.91 -4.21 8.09
N LYS A 245 -7.50 -5.41 7.93
CA LYS A 245 -8.15 -6.08 9.05
C LYS A 245 -7.07 -6.67 9.94
N SER A 246 -7.03 -6.25 11.20
CA SER A 246 -6.25 -6.96 12.21
C SER A 246 -6.71 -8.42 12.25
N ASN A 247 -5.76 -9.34 12.08
CA ASN A 247 -5.99 -10.78 12.25
C ASN A 247 -6.23 -11.12 13.72
#